data_AF-A0A379AL26-F1
#
_entry.id   AF-A0A379AL26-F1
#
_cell.length_a   1.000
_cell.length_b   1.000
_cell.length_c   1.000
_cell.angle_alpha   90.00
_cell.angle_beta   90.00
_cell.angle_gamma   90.00
#
_symmetry.space_group_name_H-M   'P 1'
#
loop_
_entity.id
_entity.type
_entity.pdbx_description
1 polymer ?
#
loop_
_entity_poly.entity_id
_entity_poly.type
_entity_poly.pdbx_seq_one_letter_code
_entity_poly.pdbx_strand_id
1 'polypeptide(L)' 'MQTPHILIVEDELVTRNTLKSIFEAEGYVVYEATDGAEMHQVLTDNDVNLVIMDINLPR' A
#
# COMPACT_ATOMS: atom_id res chain seq x y z
N MET A 1 18.32 5.48 10.79
CA MET A 1 17.59 4.27 10.35
C MET A 1 16.61 4.75 9.30
N GLN A 2 16.50 4.05 8.17
CA GLN A 2 15.59 4.44 7.10
C GLN A 2 14.19 3.92 7.45
N THR A 3 13.18 4.78 7.39
CA THR A 3 11.80 4.39 7.66
C THR A 3 11.32 3.50 6.51
N PRO A 4 10.87 2.26 6.75
CA PRO A 4 10.40 1.41 5.67
C PRO A 4 9.10 1.92 5.05
N HIS A 5 9.00 1.75 3.73
CA HIS A 5 7.88 2.16 2.90
C HIS A 5 7.08 0.94 2.46
N ILE A 6 5.77 0.96 2.69
CA ILE A 6 4.85 -0.15 2.40
C ILE A 6 3.80 0.33 1.40
N LEU A 7 3.53 -0.46 0.37
CA LEU A 7 2.42 -0.24 -0.55
C LEU A 7 1.30 -1.24 -0.27
N ILE A 8 0.08 -0.75 -0.03
CA ILE A 8 -1.13 -1.56 0.12
C ILE A 8 -1.96 -1.43 -1.15
N VAL A 9 -2.26 -2.55 -1.80
CA VAL A 9 -3.10 -2.65 -2.99
C VAL A 9 -4.38 -3.38 -2.62
N GLU A 10 -5.46 -2.63 -2.46
CA GLU A 10 -6.73 -3.09 -1.89
C GLU A 10 -7.87 -2.20 -2.41
N ASP A 11 -8.90 -2.78 -3.04
CA ASP A 11 -10.03 -2.04 -3.60
C ASP A 11 -11.05 -1.65 -2.51
N GLU A 12 -11.18 -2.43 -1.44
CA GLU A 12 -12.08 -2.12 -0.35
C GLU A 12 -11.52 -1.03 0.58
N LEU A 13 -12.13 0.16 0.53
CA LEU A 13 -11.73 1.34 1.30
C LEU A 13 -11.59 1.09 2.82
N VAL A 14 -12.48 0.29 3.41
CA VAL A 14 -12.47 0.02 4.87
C VAL A 14 -11.25 -0.82 5.24
N THR A 15 -10.98 -1.87 4.46
CA THR A 15 -9.84 -2.77 4.66
C THR A 15 -8.53 -2.01 4.47
N ARG A 16 -8.43 -1.22 3.39
CA ARG A 16 -7.25 -0.39 3.10
C ARG A 16 -6.93 0.61 4.20
N ASN A 17 -7.94 1.36 4.68
CA ASN A 17 -7.76 2.34 5.76
C ASN A 17 -7.35 1.67 7.09
N THR A 18 -7.89 0.48 7.35
CA THR A 18 -7.54 -0.30 8.55
C THR A 18 -6.07 -0.71 8.51
N LEU A 19 -5.63 -1.31 7.39
CA LEU A 19 -4.24 -1.71 7.20
C LEU A 19 -3.29 -0.51 7.27
N LYS A 20 -3.63 0.59 6.59
CA LYS A 20 -2.87 1.84 6.66
C LYS A 20 -2.69 2.33 8.08
N SER A 21 -3.77 2.44 8.85
CA SER A 21 -3.73 2.92 10.23
C SER A 21 -2.84 2.05 11.11
N ILE A 22 -2.85 0.73 10.91
CA ILE A 22 -1.98 -0.21 11.64
C ILE A 22 -0.51 0.06 11.31
N PHE A 23 -0.14 0.15 10.03
CA PHE A 23 1.25 0.35 9.64
C PHE A 23 1.78 1.76 9.95
N GLU A 24 0.96 2.80 9.79
CA GLU A 24 1.34 4.16 10.19
C GLU A 24 1.55 4.26 11.71
N ALA A 25 0.76 3.56 12.52
CA ALA A 25 0.94 3.51 13.97
C ALA A 25 2.27 2.86 14.39
N GLU A 26 2.78 1.91 13.61
CA GLU A 26 4.10 1.29 13.79
C GLU A 26 5.24 2.15 13.23
N GLY A 27 4.93 3.32 12.65
CA GLY A 27 5.91 4.28 12.15
C GLY A 27 6.37 4.04 10.71
N TYR A 28 5.66 3.21 9.93
CA TYR A 28 5.94 3.02 8.51
C TYR A 28 5.36 4.16 7.65
N VAL A 29 5.96 4.38 6.49
CA VAL A 29 5.35 5.20 5.44
C VAL A 29 4.48 4.29 4.59
N VAL A 30 3.20 4.64 4.46
CA VAL A 30 2.23 3.81 3.74
C VAL A 30 1.77 4.53 2.48
N TYR A 31 1.88 3.82 1.35
CA TYR A 31 1.26 4.16 0.09
C TYR A 31 0.05 3.26 -0.16
N GLU A 32 -0.91 3.78 -0.90
CA GLU A 32 -2.17 3.12 -1.21
C GLU A 32 -2.34 3.02 -2.72
N ALA A 33 -2.90 1.90 -3.17
CA ALA A 33 -3.39 1.70 -4.53
C ALA A 33 -4.70 0.90 -4.46
N THR A 34 -5.58 1.15 -5.40
CA THR A 34 -6.87 0.46 -5.53
C THR A 34 -6.92 -0.50 -6.71
N ASP A 35 -5.95 -0.38 -7.62
CA ASP A 35 -5.81 -1.21 -8.80
C ASP A 35 -4.33 -1.38 -9.20
N GLY A 36 -4.10 -2.17 -10.25
CA GLY A 36 -2.75 -2.42 -10.78
C GLY A 36 -2.09 -1.19 -11.42
N ALA A 37 -2.86 -0.23 -11.95
CA ALA A 37 -2.33 0.96 -12.59
C ALA A 37 -1.79 1.94 -11.54
N GLU A 38 -2.55 2.19 -10.48
CA GLU A 38 -2.12 2.97 -9.32
C GLU A 38 -0.91 2.32 -8.64
N MET A 39 -0.94 1.00 -8.46
CA MET A 39 0.20 0.24 -7.93
C MET A 39 1.46 0.48 -8.77
N HIS A 40 1.37 0.36 -10.09
CA HIS A 40 2.49 0.59 -10.99
C HIS A 40 3.03 2.03 -10.91
N GLN A 41 2.13 3.02 -10.79
CA GLN A 41 2.54 4.42 -10.62
C GLN A 41 3.31 4.61 -9.32
N VAL A 42 2.80 4.08 -8.20
CA VAL A 42 3.48 4.19 -6.90
C VAL A 42 4.85 3.51 -6.92
N LEU A 43 4.95 2.31 -7.49
CA LEU A 43 6.22 1.57 -7.61
C LEU A 43 7.24 2.27 -8.51
N THR A 44 6.79 3.11 -9.45
CA THR A 44 7.67 3.89 -10.32
C THR A 44 8.16 5.16 -9.63
N ASP A 45 7.29 5.81 -8.86
CA ASP A 45 7.57 7.11 -8.24
C ASP A 45 8.24 7.01 -6.86
N ASN A 46 8.14 5.86 -6.19
CA ASN A 46 8.58 5.68 -4.81
C ASN A 46 9.41 4.41 -4.62
N ASP A 47 10.35 4.48 -3.67
CA ASP A 47 11.12 3.31 -3.23
C ASP A 47 10.29 2.53 -2.20
N VAL A 48 9.72 1.39 -2.62
CA VAL A 48 8.82 0.56 -1.81
C VAL A 48 9.57 -0.68 -1.33
N ASN A 49 9.52 -0.95 -0.02
CA ASN A 49 10.21 -2.09 0.58
C ASN A 49 9.33 -3.34 0.72
N LEU A 50 8.01 -3.15 0.77
CA LEU A 50 7.03 -4.22 0.91
C LEU A 50 5.74 -3.87 0.16
N VAL A 51 5.19 -4.83 -0.58
CA VAL A 51 3.86 -4.73 -1.20
C VAL A 51 2.93 -5.72 -0.53
N ILE A 52 1.77 -5.24 -0.10
CA ILE A 52 0.64 -6.03 0.40
C ILE A 52 -0.45 -5.90 -0.65
N MET A 53 -0.77 -6.99 -1.33
CA MET A 53 -1.71 -6.99 -2.44
C MET A 53 -2.85 -7.95 -2.15
N ASP A 54 -4.09 -7.46 -2.27
CA ASP A 54 -5.25 -8.33 -2.23
C ASP A 54 -5.30 -9.23 -3.47
N ILE A 55 -5.70 -10.48 -3.26
CA ILE A 55 -5.79 -11.50 -4.31
C ILE A 55 -7.09 -11.32 -5.12
N ASN A 56 -8.12 -10.73 -4.51
CA ASN A 56 -9.44 -10.59 -5.13
C ASN A 56 -9.63 -9.26 -5.86
N LEU A 57 -8.54 -8.54 -6.15
CA LEU A 57 -8.60 -7.28 -6.89
C LEU A 57 -9.41 -7.44 -8.19
N PRO A 58 -10.47 -6.63 -8.39
CA PRO A 58 -11.17 -6.59 -9.66
C PRO A 58 -10.19 -6.12 -10.75
N ARG A 59 -10.31 -6.73 -11.94
CA ARG A 59 -9.42 -6.50 -13.09
C ARG A 59 -9.45 -5.07 -13.62
#